data_AF-A0A372EHM3-F1
#
_entry.id   AF-A0A372EHM3-F1
#
_cell.length_a   1.000
_cell.length_b   1.000
_cell.length_c   1.000
_cell.angle_alpha   90.00
_cell.angle_beta   90.00
_cell.angle_gamma   90.00
#
_symmetry.space_group_name_H-M   'P 1'
#
loop_
_entity.id
_entity.type
_entity.pdbx_description
1 polymer ?
#
loop_
_entity_poly.entity_id
_entity_poly.type
_entity_poly.pdbx_seq_one_letter_code
_entity_poly.pdbx_strand_id
1 'polypeptide(L)'
;MNDEPMDSDIDSEIMPTTIAADYETLINECFQVLGLTAEVVRVSVRPVGFSPAGVEIYAAFIKVLRWEPNVIQMLNRLPYFEKKVDKRIRLSNLTRYSGFAGLWFRTPATVEGFATAVH
;
A
#
# COMPACT_ATOMS: atom_id res chain seq x y z
N MET A 1 17.30 24.11 -44.97
CA MET A 1 16.55 22.99 -44.38
C MET A 1 16.95 22.94 -42.92
N ASN A 2 16.02 23.23 -42.01
CA ASN A 2 16.23 23.06 -40.57
C ASN A 2 16.00 21.57 -40.26
N ASP A 3 17.06 20.86 -39.92
CA ASP A 3 16.97 19.53 -39.34
C ASP A 3 16.86 19.69 -37.82
N GLU A 4 15.63 19.68 -37.31
CA GLU A 4 15.36 19.29 -35.93
C GLU A 4 15.08 17.79 -35.91
N PRO A 5 15.88 16.97 -35.20
CA PRO A 5 15.46 15.63 -34.85
C PRO A 5 15.19 15.55 -33.33
N MET A 6 13.91 15.34 -33.05
CA MET A 6 13.35 14.52 -31.98
C MET A 6 13.90 14.74 -30.57
N ASP A 7 13.17 15.58 -29.86
CA ASP A 7 12.95 15.51 -28.42
C ASP A 7 12.51 14.08 -28.04
N SER A 8 13.48 13.20 -27.72
CA SER A 8 13.22 11.87 -27.15
C SER A 8 13.02 12.00 -25.63
N ASP A 9 12.07 12.85 -25.23
CA ASP A 9 11.78 13.23 -23.84
C ASP A 9 10.76 12.32 -23.16
N ILE A 10 10.79 11.01 -23.46
CA ILE A 10 9.98 10.03 -22.72
C ILE A 10 10.80 8.78 -22.46
N ASP A 11 11.96 8.94 -21.84
CA ASP A 11 12.45 7.93 -20.92
C ASP A 11 11.86 8.27 -19.54
N SER A 12 10.58 7.95 -19.35
CA SER A 12 10.00 7.91 -18.02
C SER A 12 10.66 6.76 -17.28
N GLU A 13 11.87 7.02 -16.77
CA GLU A 13 12.44 6.33 -15.62
C GLU A 13 11.41 6.42 -14.50
N ILE A 14 10.51 5.43 -14.46
CA ILE A 14 9.74 5.12 -13.28
C ILE A 14 10.78 4.64 -12.28
N MET A 15 11.40 5.60 -11.57
CA MET A 15 12.34 5.34 -10.51
C MET A 15 11.67 4.36 -9.52
N PRO A 16 12.34 3.29 -9.08
CA PRO A 16 11.74 2.31 -8.15
C PRO A 16 11.15 2.94 -6.87
N THR A 17 11.63 4.13 -6.51
CA THR A 17 11.11 4.93 -5.39
C THR A 17 9.71 5.52 -5.64
N THR A 18 9.30 5.73 -6.89
CA THR A 18 7.96 6.28 -7.21
C THR A 18 6.88 5.22 -7.10
N ILE A 19 7.10 4.00 -7.58
CA ILE A 19 6.07 2.93 -7.52
C ILE A 19 5.69 2.61 -6.07
N ALA A 20 6.67 2.47 -5.17
CA ALA A 20 6.41 2.26 -3.75
C ALA A 20 5.61 3.42 -3.14
N ALA A 21 6.01 4.66 -3.44
CA ALA A 21 5.33 5.86 -2.94
C ALA A 21 3.90 5.99 -3.51
N ASP A 22 3.68 5.61 -4.76
CA ASP A 22 2.36 5.63 -5.40
C ASP A 22 1.42 4.59 -4.79
N TYR A 23 1.92 3.38 -4.55
CA TYR A 23 1.18 2.37 -3.77
C TYR A 23 0.87 2.88 -2.37
N GLU A 24 1.85 3.46 -1.68
CA GLU A 24 1.66 3.99 -0.34
C GLU A 24 0.61 5.10 -0.32
N THR A 25 0.63 6.00 -1.30
CA THR A 25 -0.36 7.07 -1.47
C THR A 25 -1.77 6.51 -1.67
N LEU A 26 -1.94 5.59 -2.63
CA LEU A 26 -3.23 4.96 -2.92
C LEU A 26 -3.80 4.21 -1.71
N ILE A 27 -2.94 3.49 -0.99
CA ILE A 27 -3.34 2.76 0.21
C ILE A 27 -3.70 3.75 1.32
N ASN A 28 -2.90 4.78 1.56
CA ASN A 28 -3.20 5.80 2.57
C ASN A 28 -4.54 6.51 2.29
N GLU A 29 -4.87 6.82 1.04
CA GLU A 29 -6.19 7.36 0.68
C GLU A 29 -7.33 6.40 1.07
N CYS A 30 -7.15 5.08 0.85
CA CYS A 30 -8.13 4.08 1.26
C CYS A 30 -8.30 4.01 2.79
N PHE A 31 -7.21 4.17 3.54
CA PHE A 31 -7.18 4.19 5.01
C PHE A 31 -7.83 5.46 5.56
N GLN A 32 -7.55 6.62 4.98
CA GLN A 32 -8.12 7.90 5.39
C GLN A 32 -9.66 7.93 5.29
N VAL A 33 -10.23 7.33 4.23
CA VAL A 33 -11.70 7.20 4.10
C VAL A 33 -12.34 6.40 5.23
N LEU A 34 -11.56 5.57 5.93
CA LEU A 34 -12.01 4.80 7.11
C LEU A 34 -11.64 5.45 8.44
N GLY A 35 -11.11 6.68 8.42
CA GLY A 35 -10.63 7.37 9.62
C GLY A 35 -9.36 6.77 10.20
N LEU A 36 -8.58 6.03 9.40
CA LEU A 36 -7.28 5.49 9.81
C LEU A 36 -6.18 6.48 9.41
N THR A 37 -5.81 7.36 10.34
CA THR A 37 -4.79 8.39 10.11
C THR A 37 -3.38 7.85 10.37
N ALA A 38 -2.36 8.61 9.95
CA ALA A 38 -0.94 8.27 10.18
C ALA A 38 -0.56 8.17 11.68
N GLU A 39 -1.36 8.75 12.57
CA GLU A 39 -1.20 8.64 14.03
C GLU A 39 -1.71 7.31 14.59
N VAL A 40 -2.66 6.70 13.91
CA VAL A 40 -3.33 5.45 14.32
C VAL A 40 -2.68 4.26 13.63
N VAL A 41 -2.33 4.41 12.35
CA VAL A 41 -1.72 3.37 11.53
C VAL A 41 -0.64 3.98 10.63
N ARG A 42 0.52 3.33 10.52
CA ARG A 42 1.53 3.66 9.50
C ARG A 42 1.53 2.62 8.40
N VAL A 43 1.42 3.08 7.17
CA VAL A 43 1.61 2.28 5.96
C VAL A 43 3.05 2.50 5.50
N SER A 44 3.69 1.44 5.02
CA SER A 44 4.95 1.53 4.28
C SER A 44 4.94 0.47 3.20
N VAL A 45 5.30 0.84 1.97
CA VAL A 45 5.37 -0.10 0.85
C VAL A 45 6.81 -0.36 0.47
N ARG A 46 7.15 -1.61 0.19
CA ARG A 46 8.51 -1.99 -0.23
C ARG A 46 8.48 -3.17 -1.20
N PRO A 47 9.50 -3.30 -2.06
CA PRO A 47 9.66 -4.49 -2.87
C PRO A 47 9.90 -5.71 -1.98
N VAL A 48 9.33 -6.84 -2.37
CA VAL A 48 9.41 -8.12 -1.66
C VAL A 48 9.93 -9.25 -2.55
N GLY A 49 10.18 -8.98 -3.83
CA GLY A 49 10.74 -9.94 -4.76
C GLY A 49 10.40 -9.59 -6.20
N PHE A 50 10.55 -10.58 -7.07
CA PHE A 50 10.25 -10.47 -8.49
C PHE A 50 9.33 -11.62 -8.91
N SER A 51 8.44 -11.34 -9.86
CA SER A 51 7.65 -12.38 -10.54
C SER A 51 8.53 -13.23 -11.45
N PRO A 52 8.06 -14.41 -11.91
CA PRO A 52 8.79 -15.21 -12.90
C PRO A 52 9.11 -14.47 -14.20
N ALA A 53 8.36 -13.41 -14.53
CA ALA A 53 8.59 -12.56 -15.69
C ALA A 53 9.60 -11.42 -15.44
N GLY A 54 10.20 -11.35 -14.26
CA GLY A 54 11.17 -10.30 -13.89
C GLY A 54 10.54 -8.99 -13.40
N VAL A 55 9.21 -8.91 -13.29
CA VAL A 55 8.51 -7.72 -12.78
C VAL A 55 8.60 -7.66 -11.25
N GLU A 56 8.98 -6.50 -10.70
CA GLU A 56 9.12 -6.28 -9.26
C GLU A 56 7.76 -6.36 -8.55
N ILE A 57 7.73 -7.03 -7.39
CA ILE A 57 6.53 -7.26 -6.59
C ILE A 57 6.65 -6.45 -5.30
N TYR A 58 5.61 -5.67 -5.00
CA TYR A 58 5.53 -4.84 -3.81
C TYR A 58 4.54 -5.40 -2.80
N ALA A 59 4.79 -5.14 -1.52
CA ALA A 59 3.87 -5.43 -0.44
C ALA A 59 3.73 -4.22 0.49
N ALA A 60 2.53 -4.02 1.02
CA ALA A 60 2.30 -3.00 2.04
C ALA A 60 2.43 -3.61 3.44
N PHE A 61 3.19 -2.93 4.29
CA PHE A 61 3.36 -3.28 5.70
C PHE A 61 2.66 -2.23 6.55
N ILE A 62 1.64 -2.67 7.27
CA ILE A 62 0.74 -1.84 8.05
C ILE A 62 1.10 -2.02 9.52
N LYS A 63 1.62 -0.96 10.14
CA LYS A 63 1.90 -0.92 11.58
C LYS A 63 0.74 -0.24 12.30
N VAL A 64 0.02 -0.99 13.13
CA VAL A 64 -0.96 -0.41 14.06
C VAL A 64 -0.20 0.31 15.17
N LEU A 65 -0.46 1.60 15.36
CA LEU A 65 0.13 2.42 16.43
C LEU A 65 -0.81 2.55 17.62
N ARG A 66 -2.13 2.63 17.37
CA ARG A 66 -3.17 2.77 18.39
C ARG A 66 -4.37 1.88 18.07
N TRP A 67 -4.99 1.32 19.10
CA TRP A 67 -6.17 0.46 18.96
C TRP A 67 -7.46 1.25 19.11
N GLU A 68 -7.77 2.02 18.09
CA GLU A 68 -9.02 2.78 18.03
C GLU A 68 -10.17 1.91 17.48
N PRO A 69 -11.44 2.25 17.77
CA PRO A 69 -12.59 1.49 17.25
C PRO A 69 -12.56 1.28 15.74
N ASN A 70 -12.08 2.26 14.97
CA ASN A 70 -11.95 2.17 13.52
C ASN A 70 -10.95 1.08 13.07
N VAL A 71 -9.85 0.90 13.81
CA VAL A 71 -8.86 -0.16 13.54
C VAL A 71 -9.47 -1.54 13.80
N ILE A 72 -10.16 -1.70 14.93
CA ILE A 72 -10.82 -2.96 15.29
C ILE A 72 -11.89 -3.31 14.25
N GLN A 73 -12.72 -2.33 13.86
CA GLN A 73 -13.73 -2.52 12.81
C GLN A 73 -13.11 -2.88 11.46
N MET A 74 -12.00 -2.24 11.08
CA MET A 74 -11.29 -2.57 9.85
C MET A 74 -10.74 -4.00 9.91
N LEU A 75 -10.15 -4.42 11.03
CA LEU A 75 -9.58 -5.77 11.19
C LEU A 75 -10.69 -6.84 11.17
N ASN A 76 -11.82 -6.58 11.82
CA ASN A 76 -13.00 -7.47 11.76
C ASN A 76 -13.57 -7.60 10.34
N ARG A 77 -13.25 -6.67 9.45
CA ARG A 77 -13.67 -6.66 8.04
C ARG A 77 -12.48 -6.73 7.09
N LEU A 78 -11.35 -7.31 7.54
CA LEU A 78 -10.10 -7.28 6.80
C LEU A 78 -10.23 -7.83 5.37
N PRO A 79 -10.89 -8.97 5.11
CA PRO A 79 -11.03 -9.48 3.74
C PRO A 79 -11.80 -8.52 2.81
N TYR A 80 -12.77 -7.78 3.34
CA TYR A 80 -13.49 -6.76 2.57
C TYR A 80 -12.59 -5.57 2.27
N PHE A 81 -11.79 -5.16 3.26
CA PHE A 81 -10.86 -4.05 3.10
C PHE A 81 -9.74 -4.35 2.11
N GLU A 82 -9.14 -5.53 2.20
CA GLU A 82 -8.14 -6.03 1.23
C GLU A 82 -8.69 -6.01 -0.20
N LYS A 83 -9.93 -6.50 -0.42
CA LYS A 83 -10.57 -6.43 -1.73
C LYS A 83 -10.79 -5.00 -2.22
N LYS A 84 -11.11 -4.06 -1.31
CA LYS A 84 -11.28 -2.65 -1.67
C LYS A 84 -9.96 -2.02 -2.12
N VAL A 85 -8.86 -2.33 -1.43
CA VAL A 85 -7.51 -1.89 -1.80
C VAL A 85 -7.05 -2.54 -3.11
N ASP A 86 -7.20 -3.87 -3.24
CA ASP A 86 -6.88 -4.60 -4.48
C ASP A 86 -7.65 -4.03 -5.68
N LYS A 87 -8.94 -3.75 -5.52
CA LYS A 87 -9.74 -3.10 -6.56
C LYS A 87 -9.19 -1.74 -6.95
N ARG A 88 -8.79 -0.89 -5.99
CA ARG A 88 -8.19 0.42 -6.27
C ARG A 88 -6.86 0.29 -6.99
N ILE A 89 -6.02 -0.66 -6.57
CA ILE A 89 -4.74 -0.96 -7.22
C ILE A 89 -4.94 -1.42 -8.67
N ARG A 90 -5.88 -2.32 -8.93
CA ARG A 90 -6.20 -2.78 -10.30
C ARG A 90 -6.76 -1.69 -11.20
N LEU A 91 -7.41 -0.69 -10.63
CA LEU A 91 -7.89 0.49 -11.37
C LEU A 91 -6.79 1.53 -11.60
N SER A 92 -5.64 1.41 -10.92
CA SER A 92 -4.46 2.24 -11.18
C SER A 92 -3.63 1.69 -12.35
N ASN A 93 -2.62 2.45 -12.77
CA ASN A 93 -1.64 1.97 -13.76
C ASN A 93 -0.47 1.19 -13.14
N LEU A 94 -0.39 1.05 -11.81
CA LEU A 94 0.76 0.45 -11.14
C LEU A 94 0.96 -1.03 -11.51
N THR A 95 -0.13 -1.77 -11.72
CA THR A 95 -0.07 -3.20 -12.08
C THR A 95 0.39 -3.45 -13.50
N ARG A 96 0.59 -2.40 -14.33
CA ARG A 96 1.20 -2.54 -15.66
C ARG A 96 2.70 -2.75 -15.58
N TYR A 97 3.34 -2.26 -14.53
CA TYR A 97 4.80 -2.22 -14.37
C TYR A 97 5.29 -2.93 -13.10
N SER A 98 4.38 -3.40 -12.24
CA SER A 98 4.70 -4.03 -10.97
C SER A 98 3.66 -5.08 -10.57
N GLY A 99 4.02 -5.98 -9.68
CA GLY A 99 3.10 -6.84 -8.95
C GLY A 99 2.77 -6.27 -7.57
N PHE A 100 1.60 -6.64 -7.03
CA PHE A 100 1.24 -6.34 -5.64
C PHE A 100 0.88 -7.62 -4.90
N ALA A 101 1.59 -7.91 -3.81
CA ALA A 101 1.46 -9.15 -3.06
C ALA A 101 0.38 -9.09 -1.97
N GLY A 102 -0.06 -7.88 -1.56
CA GLY A 102 -1.09 -7.71 -0.54
C GLY A 102 -0.67 -6.83 0.65
N LEU A 103 -1.42 -6.99 1.75
CA LEU A 103 -1.29 -6.21 2.97
C LEU A 103 -0.78 -7.10 4.11
N TRP A 104 0.23 -6.65 4.84
CA TRP A 104 0.77 -7.32 6.01
C TRP A 104 0.58 -6.45 7.25
N PHE A 105 -0.25 -6.91 8.17
CA PHE A 105 -0.49 -6.21 9.42
C PHE A 105 0.47 -6.69 10.49
N ARG A 106 1.10 -5.73 11.15
CA ARG A 106 1.87 -5.97 12.38
C ARG A 106 1.31 -5.12 13.50
N THR A 107 1.20 -5.74 14.66
CA THR A 107 0.82 -5.09 15.91
C THR A 107 2.05 -5.10 16.82
N PRO A 108 2.28 -4.05 17.62
CA PRO A 108 3.33 -4.08 18.62
C PRO A 108 3.06 -5.21 19.64
N ALA A 109 4.12 -5.87 20.12
CA ALA A 109 4.00 -7.01 21.03
C ALA A 109 3.38 -6.66 22.39
N THR A 110 3.48 -5.39 22.79
CA THR A 110 2.92 -4.84 24.03
C THR A 110 1.72 -3.96 23.70
N VAL A 111 0.54 -4.57 23.72
CA VAL A 111 -0.73 -3.84 23.75
C VAL A 111 -1.37 -4.13 25.10
N GLU A 112 -1.06 -3.31 26.10
CA GLU A 112 -1.89 -3.23 27.29
C GLU A 112 -3.31 -2.81 26.84
N GLY A 113 -4.26 -3.74 26.92
CA GLY A 113 -5.66 -3.50 26.56
C GLY A 113 -6.30 -4.48 25.59
N PHE A 114 -5.54 -5.35 24.91
CA PHE A 114 -6.16 -6.40 24.06
C PHE A 114 -6.68 -7.60 24.88
N ALA A 115 -6.12 -7.83 26.07
CA ALA A 115 -6.45 -8.96 26.93
C ALA A 115 -7.74 -8.76 27.76
N THR A 116 -8.30 -7.56 27.84
CA THR A 116 -9.41 -7.25 28.75
C THR A 116 -10.79 -7.26 28.11
N ALA A 117 -10.89 -7.39 26.77
CA ALA A 117 -12.15 -7.33 26.03
C ALA A 117 -12.70 -8.71 25.60
N VAL A 118 -12.16 -9.80 26.16
CA VAL A 118 -12.65 -11.16 25.93
C VAL A 118 -13.03 -11.76 27.28
N HIS A 119 -14.20 -11.37 27.79
CA HIS A 119 -14.87 -12.01 28.92
C HIS A 119 -16.38 -12.03 28.71
#